data_AF-A0A2V7QZ68-F1
#
_entry.id   AF-A0A2V7QZ68-F1
#
_cell.length_a   1.000
_cell.length_b   1.000
_cell.length_c   1.000
_cell.angle_alpha   90.00
_cell.angle_beta   90.00
_cell.angle_gamma   90.00
#
_symmetry.space_group_name_H-M   'P 1'
#
loop_
_entity.id
_entity.type
_entity.pdbx_description
1 polymer ?
#
loop_
_entity_poly.entity_id
_entity_poly.type
_entity_poly.pdbx_seq_one_letter_code
_entity_poly.pdbx_strand_id
1 'polypeptide(L)'
;MSVVIHGHFYQPPRENPWTGLVDVEPSAAPDHDWNVRITREAYQPLVPSYEFLSFDFGPTLLDWMGREGGAPSVFVNVALADRASRGRVGHGNALAMPYHHIILPLASRRDKETEVRWGIAHFKRLFRRDPVGFWLPETAVDRETLDVLAAEGIQFTVLAPHQVSKPPAHGLPARIELSGGRSIAVFVYDGVLSHDVAFGPLTTDADRLTEALERAPPGALASIAVDGETFGHHHKGADQTLATVIHRLQQSGKAQVTNFAAALAAHPPAT
;
A
#
# COMPACT_ATOMS: atom_id res chain seq x y z
N MET A 1 -16.39 9.13 -10.44
CA MET A 1 -15.14 8.38 -10.72
C MET A 1 -14.67 7.74 -9.42
N SER A 2 -13.63 6.90 -9.44
CA SER A 2 -13.09 6.26 -8.23
C SER A 2 -11.71 6.81 -7.90
N VAL A 3 -11.40 6.95 -6.61
CA VAL A 3 -10.09 7.37 -6.10
C VAL A 3 -9.51 6.29 -5.19
N VAL A 4 -8.26 5.92 -5.43
CA VAL A 4 -7.46 5.08 -4.54
C VAL A 4 -6.21 5.86 -4.11
N ILE A 5 -6.05 6.05 -2.81
CA ILE A 5 -4.81 6.56 -2.22
C ILE A 5 -4.12 5.36 -1.58
N HIS A 6 -2.95 4.99 -2.08
CA HIS A 6 -2.19 3.87 -1.57
C HIS A 6 -0.99 4.33 -0.74
N GLY A 7 -0.88 3.81 0.48
CA GLY A 7 0.28 4.01 1.36
C GLY A 7 1.06 2.72 1.53
N HIS A 8 2.33 2.74 1.15
CA HIS A 8 3.29 1.68 1.37
C HIS A 8 4.05 1.91 2.69
N PHE A 9 3.87 1.05 3.70
CA PHE A 9 4.45 1.26 5.03
C PHE A 9 5.53 0.22 5.32
N TYR A 10 6.78 0.64 5.45
CA TYR A 10 7.89 -0.27 5.67
C TYR A 10 9.03 0.36 6.45
N GLN A 11 9.65 -0.45 7.31
CA GLN A 11 10.97 -0.19 7.87
C GLN A 11 11.80 -1.48 7.75
N PRO A 12 13.10 -1.38 7.42
CA PRO A 12 13.97 -2.54 7.45
C PRO A 12 14.01 -3.14 8.86
N PRO A 13 14.15 -4.48 9.00
CA PRO A 13 14.40 -5.09 10.30
C PRO A 13 15.64 -4.46 10.95
N ARG A 14 15.51 -4.08 12.22
CA ARG A 14 16.56 -3.40 13.01
C ARG A 14 16.92 -4.19 14.26
N GLU A 15 16.25 -5.31 14.49
CA GLU A 15 16.46 -6.14 15.66
C GLU A 15 17.86 -6.76 15.66
N ASN A 16 18.50 -6.71 16.81
CA ASN A 16 19.72 -7.42 17.06
C ASN A 16 19.44 -8.94 16.99
N PRO A 17 20.16 -9.71 16.17
CA PRO A 17 19.82 -11.12 15.93
C PRO A 17 20.06 -12.03 17.15
N TRP A 18 20.78 -11.56 18.17
CA TRP A 18 20.97 -12.30 19.43
C TRP A 18 19.88 -12.02 20.46
N THR A 19 19.38 -10.77 20.53
CA THR A 19 18.40 -10.37 21.55
C THR A 19 16.97 -10.34 21.02
N GLY A 20 16.79 -10.20 19.71
CA GLY A 20 15.50 -9.99 19.06
C GLY A 20 14.88 -8.61 19.34
N LEU A 21 15.65 -7.70 19.95
CA LEU A 21 15.22 -6.34 20.31
C LEU A 21 15.94 -5.32 19.42
N VAL A 22 15.29 -4.17 19.19
CA VAL A 22 15.93 -3.01 18.55
C VAL A 22 16.76 -2.30 19.61
N ASP A 23 18.03 -2.01 19.33
CA ASP A 23 18.90 -1.24 20.22
C ASP A 23 18.55 0.27 20.15
N VAL A 24 18.95 1.06 21.15
CA VAL A 24 18.77 2.52 21.12
C VAL A 24 19.52 3.12 19.92
N GLU A 25 18.84 3.91 19.10
CA GLU A 25 19.44 4.58 17.94
C GLU A 25 19.55 6.10 18.20
N PRO A 26 20.76 6.66 18.47
CA PRO A 26 20.92 8.07 18.83
C PRO A 26 20.37 9.08 17.81
N SER A 27 20.34 8.72 16.53
CA SER A 27 19.77 9.56 15.46
C SER A 27 18.24 9.67 15.51
N ALA A 28 17.56 8.79 16.24
CA ALA A 28 16.11 8.81 16.43
C ALA A 28 15.67 9.66 17.63
N ALA A 29 16.62 10.23 18.39
CA ALA A 29 16.31 11.03 19.56
C ALA A 29 15.25 12.14 19.27
N PRO A 30 14.33 12.41 20.22
CA PRO A 30 14.29 11.88 21.59
C PRO A 30 13.67 10.48 21.72
N ASP A 31 13.19 9.87 20.63
CA ASP A 31 12.63 8.53 20.65
C ASP A 31 13.73 7.46 20.79
N HIS A 32 13.35 6.27 21.25
CA HIS A 32 14.27 5.15 21.48
C HIS A 32 14.98 4.69 20.20
N ASP A 33 14.22 4.54 19.11
CA ASP A 33 14.68 4.06 17.81
C ASP A 33 13.81 4.65 16.68
N TRP A 34 14.22 4.43 15.43
CA TRP A 34 13.52 4.96 14.26
C TRP A 34 12.11 4.40 14.09
N ASN A 35 11.84 3.15 14.46
CA ASN A 35 10.50 2.59 14.38
C ASN A 35 9.55 3.31 15.34
N VAL A 36 10.00 3.60 16.58
CA VAL A 36 9.22 4.38 17.55
C VAL A 36 8.99 5.81 17.04
N ARG A 37 10.03 6.48 16.54
CA ARG A 37 9.92 7.84 16.00
C ARG A 37 8.92 7.93 14.85
N ILE A 38 9.05 7.06 13.86
CA ILE A 38 8.20 7.07 12.67
C ILE A 38 6.77 6.65 13.03
N THR A 39 6.59 5.73 13.98
CA THR A 39 5.27 5.42 14.53
C THR A 39 4.60 6.65 15.10
N ARG A 40 5.30 7.42 15.94
CA ARG A 40 4.78 8.65 16.54
C ARG A 40 4.49 9.73 15.49
N GLU A 41 5.34 9.84 14.47
CA GLU A 41 5.28 10.92 13.49
C GLU A 41 4.36 10.64 12.29
N ALA A 42 4.09 9.37 11.95
CA ALA A 42 3.30 8.98 10.78
C ALA A 42 2.24 7.92 11.10
N TYR A 43 2.62 6.74 11.61
CA TYR A 43 1.68 5.62 11.68
C TYR A 43 0.52 5.86 12.65
N GLN A 44 0.82 6.32 13.87
CA GLN A 44 -0.20 6.58 14.89
C GLN A 44 -1.14 7.74 14.50
N PRO A 45 -0.65 8.88 13.96
CA PRO A 45 -1.52 9.93 13.41
C PRO A 45 -2.44 9.49 12.27
N LEU A 46 -2.01 8.51 11.45
CA LEU A 46 -2.76 8.04 10.29
C LEU A 46 -3.89 7.05 10.60
N VAL A 47 -3.97 6.54 11.84
CA VAL A 47 -5.00 5.58 12.26
C VAL A 47 -6.43 5.96 11.82
N PRO A 48 -6.90 7.22 11.96
CA PRO A 48 -8.25 7.61 11.53
C PRO A 48 -8.46 7.50 10.00
N SER A 49 -7.39 7.52 9.22
CA SER A 49 -7.44 7.50 7.75
C SER A 49 -7.33 6.10 7.15
N TYR A 50 -6.80 5.11 7.91
CA TYR A 50 -6.49 3.78 7.36
C TYR A 50 -7.67 3.07 6.70
N GLU A 51 -8.90 3.22 7.17
CA GLU A 51 -10.10 2.62 6.54
C GLU A 51 -10.30 3.08 5.07
N PHE A 52 -9.84 4.29 4.77
CA PHE A 52 -10.06 4.97 3.49
C PHE A 52 -8.88 4.87 2.53
N LEU A 53 -7.71 4.42 3.00
CA LEU A 53 -6.56 4.14 2.17
C LEU A 53 -6.64 2.72 1.60
N SER A 54 -6.00 2.48 0.47
CA SER A 54 -5.38 1.18 0.21
C SER A 54 -4.01 1.18 0.89
N PHE A 55 -3.57 0.05 1.44
CA PHE A 55 -2.26 0.01 2.06
C PHE A 55 -1.62 -1.37 1.98
N ASP A 56 -0.31 -1.41 2.10
CA ASP A 56 0.44 -2.58 2.54
C ASP A 56 1.35 -2.18 3.70
N PHE A 57 1.57 -3.11 4.62
CA PHE A 57 2.51 -2.94 5.72
C PHE A 57 3.52 -4.09 5.68
N GLY A 58 4.80 -3.75 5.78
CA GLY A 58 5.91 -4.70 5.92
C GLY A 58 5.62 -5.77 6.98
N PRO A 59 5.71 -7.07 6.65
CA PRO A 59 5.50 -8.14 7.63
C PRO A 59 6.40 -8.03 8.86
N THR A 60 7.66 -7.65 8.65
CA THR A 60 8.63 -7.42 9.73
C THR A 60 8.26 -6.21 10.59
N LEU A 61 7.80 -5.11 9.97
CA LEU A 61 7.30 -3.94 10.69
C LEU A 61 6.06 -4.29 11.54
N LEU A 62 5.10 -5.04 10.97
CA LEU A 62 3.92 -5.50 11.72
C LEU A 62 4.28 -6.44 12.88
N ASP A 63 5.27 -7.31 12.67
CA ASP A 63 5.75 -8.19 13.73
C ASP A 63 6.43 -7.41 14.86
N TRP A 64 7.17 -6.34 14.55
CA TRP A 64 7.67 -5.41 15.55
C TRP A 64 6.53 -4.67 16.27
N MET A 65 5.56 -4.12 15.52
CA MET A 65 4.44 -3.37 16.09
C MET A 65 3.60 -4.21 17.06
N GLY A 66 3.43 -5.50 16.78
CA GLY A 66 2.63 -6.41 17.60
C GLY A 66 3.30 -6.86 18.91
N ARG A 67 4.61 -6.60 19.11
CA ARG A 67 5.35 -6.98 20.33
C ARG A 67 5.16 -5.96 21.45
N GLU A 68 5.45 -6.40 22.67
CA GLU A 68 5.60 -5.51 23.82
C GLU A 68 6.76 -4.53 23.57
N GLY A 69 6.53 -3.24 23.80
CA GLY A 69 7.50 -2.17 23.46
C GLY A 69 7.47 -1.69 22.01
N GLY A 70 6.64 -2.29 21.16
CA GLY A 70 6.39 -1.82 19.79
C GLY A 70 5.24 -0.80 19.71
N ALA A 71 4.28 -1.03 18.82
CA ALA A 71 3.11 -0.18 18.61
C ALA A 71 1.79 -0.97 18.56
N PRO A 72 1.37 -1.69 19.63
CA PRO A 72 0.22 -2.59 19.57
C PRO A 72 -1.10 -1.90 19.21
N SER A 73 -1.28 -0.63 19.59
CA SER A 73 -2.45 0.17 19.21
C SER A 73 -2.54 0.33 17.70
N VAL A 74 -1.44 0.69 17.03
CA VAL A 74 -1.38 0.85 15.57
C VAL A 74 -1.61 -0.49 14.90
N PHE A 75 -0.93 -1.55 15.35
CA PHE A 75 -1.09 -2.91 14.83
C PHE A 75 -2.56 -3.36 14.82
N VAL A 76 -3.28 -3.17 15.92
CA VAL A 76 -4.71 -3.52 16.01
C VAL A 76 -5.54 -2.66 15.06
N ASN A 77 -5.25 -1.36 14.97
CA ASN A 77 -5.99 -0.46 14.07
C ASN A 77 -5.78 -0.78 12.59
N VAL A 78 -4.61 -1.28 12.18
CA VAL A 78 -4.38 -1.78 10.81
C VAL A 78 -5.35 -2.91 10.47
N ALA A 79 -5.52 -3.90 11.36
CA ALA A 79 -6.46 -5.00 11.16
C ALA A 79 -7.93 -4.53 11.19
N LEU A 80 -8.26 -3.59 12.09
CA LEU A 80 -9.60 -3.01 12.17
C LEU A 80 -9.96 -2.19 10.93
N ALA A 81 -9.01 -1.44 10.38
CA ALA A 81 -9.19 -0.65 9.17
C ALA A 81 -9.53 -1.54 7.96
N ASP A 82 -8.85 -2.69 7.80
CA ASP A 82 -9.19 -3.65 6.75
C ASP A 82 -10.62 -4.18 6.88
N ARG A 83 -11.01 -4.54 8.12
CA ARG A 83 -12.37 -4.99 8.41
C ARG A 83 -13.41 -3.90 8.16
N ALA A 84 -13.13 -2.66 8.53
CA ALA A 84 -14.02 -1.52 8.30
C ALA A 84 -14.15 -1.23 6.80
N SER A 85 -13.05 -1.27 6.05
CA SER A 85 -13.04 -1.11 4.59
C SER A 85 -13.93 -2.16 3.91
N ARG A 86 -13.89 -3.43 4.36
CA ARG A 86 -14.83 -4.47 3.90
C ARG A 86 -16.28 -4.13 4.16
N GLY A 87 -16.60 -3.56 5.32
CA GLY A 87 -17.95 -3.10 5.64
C GLY A 87 -18.41 -1.95 4.73
N ARG A 88 -17.49 -1.07 4.33
CA ARG A 88 -17.78 0.13 3.55
C ARG A 88 -17.85 -0.10 2.04
N VAL A 89 -16.92 -0.86 1.47
CA VAL A 89 -16.78 -1.06 0.01
C VAL A 89 -16.76 -2.53 -0.42
N GLY A 90 -17.11 -3.46 0.48
CA GLY A 90 -17.19 -4.90 0.21
C GLY A 90 -15.85 -5.64 0.19
N HIS A 91 -14.73 -4.92 0.09
CA HIS A 91 -13.38 -5.47 0.02
C HIS A 91 -12.44 -4.84 1.03
N GLY A 92 -11.52 -5.64 1.54
CA GLY A 92 -10.47 -5.16 2.43
C GLY A 92 -9.43 -4.37 1.64
N ASN A 93 -8.82 -3.40 2.29
CA ASN A 93 -7.91 -2.45 1.68
C ASN A 93 -6.43 -2.80 1.84
N ALA A 94 -6.12 -3.80 2.68
CA ALA A 94 -4.79 -4.34 2.86
C ALA A 94 -4.37 -5.22 1.67
N LEU A 95 -3.15 -5.01 1.18
CA LEU A 95 -2.43 -5.87 0.24
C LEU A 95 -1.38 -6.70 0.99
N ALA A 96 -1.10 -7.92 0.49
CA ALA A 96 0.06 -8.68 0.95
C ALA A 96 1.33 -8.17 0.25
N MET A 97 2.50 -8.58 0.73
CA MET A 97 3.80 -8.24 0.13
C MET A 97 4.85 -9.30 0.52
N PRO A 98 6.04 -9.36 -0.11
CA PRO A 98 7.12 -10.25 0.28
C PRO A 98 7.46 -10.06 1.76
N TYR A 99 7.77 -11.16 2.46
CA TYR A 99 7.99 -11.12 3.90
C TYR A 99 9.12 -10.17 4.29
N HIS A 100 10.23 -10.20 3.55
CA HIS A 100 11.43 -9.41 3.87
C HIS A 100 11.63 -8.18 2.98
N HIS A 101 10.60 -7.74 2.22
CA HIS A 101 10.73 -6.59 1.30
C HIS A 101 11.88 -6.75 0.27
N ILE A 102 12.11 -7.96 -0.23
CA ILE A 102 13.16 -8.15 -1.24
C ILE A 102 12.70 -7.71 -2.64
N ILE A 103 13.67 -7.31 -3.47
CA ILE A 103 13.47 -7.09 -4.90
C ILE A 103 13.30 -8.45 -5.59
N LEU A 104 12.05 -8.93 -5.70
CA LEU A 104 11.76 -10.28 -6.20
C LEU A 104 12.45 -10.60 -7.53
N PRO A 105 12.50 -9.72 -8.56
CA PRO A 105 13.18 -10.03 -9.82
C PRO A 105 14.66 -10.41 -9.69
N LEU A 106 15.35 -10.00 -8.61
CA LEU A 106 16.76 -10.35 -8.36
C LEU A 106 16.92 -11.68 -7.61
N ALA A 107 15.83 -12.26 -7.12
CA ALA A 107 15.83 -13.50 -6.36
C ALA A 107 15.70 -14.74 -7.27
N SER A 108 16.14 -15.90 -6.77
CA SER A 108 15.88 -17.18 -7.46
C SER A 108 14.38 -17.47 -7.48
N ARG A 109 13.90 -18.28 -8.44
CA ARG A 109 12.49 -18.72 -8.48
C ARG A 109 12.01 -19.32 -7.15
N ARG A 110 12.86 -20.13 -6.51
CA ARG A 110 12.56 -20.74 -5.20
C ARG A 110 12.35 -19.68 -4.12
N ASP A 111 13.20 -18.66 -4.09
CA ASP A 111 13.11 -17.59 -3.10
C ASP A 111 11.91 -16.68 -3.38
N LYS A 112 11.61 -16.40 -4.66
CA LYS A 112 10.38 -15.69 -5.06
C LYS A 112 9.14 -16.39 -4.51
N GLU A 113 9.02 -17.71 -4.74
CA GLU A 113 7.90 -18.51 -4.22
C GLU A 113 7.85 -18.53 -2.70
N THR A 114 8.99 -18.61 -2.04
CA THR A 114 9.08 -18.61 -0.57
C THR A 114 8.59 -17.30 0.02
N GLU A 115 9.11 -16.17 -0.47
CA GLU A 115 8.74 -14.83 -0.01
C GLU A 115 7.27 -14.52 -0.25
N VAL A 116 6.72 -14.91 -1.41
CA VAL A 116 5.30 -14.74 -1.72
C VAL A 116 4.44 -15.58 -0.78
N ARG A 117 4.76 -16.86 -0.57
CA ARG A 117 4.03 -17.73 0.35
C ARG A 117 4.10 -17.25 1.79
N TRP A 118 5.26 -16.77 2.24
CA TRP A 118 5.44 -16.23 3.59
C TRP A 118 4.65 -14.94 3.79
N GLY A 119 4.69 -14.03 2.80
CA GLY A 119 3.86 -12.84 2.76
C GLY A 119 2.36 -13.14 2.85
N ILE A 120 1.89 -14.10 2.04
CA ILE A 120 0.50 -14.58 2.08
C ILE A 120 0.15 -15.19 3.44
N ALA A 121 1.01 -16.02 4.01
CA ALA A 121 0.77 -16.65 5.31
C ALA A 121 0.69 -15.61 6.44
N HIS A 122 1.59 -14.63 6.44
CA HIS A 122 1.58 -13.51 7.39
C HIS A 122 0.29 -12.70 7.26
N PHE A 123 -0.08 -12.35 6.04
CA PHE A 123 -1.32 -11.64 5.73
C PHE A 123 -2.55 -12.37 6.28
N LYS A 124 -2.70 -13.67 6.01
CA LYS A 124 -3.82 -14.48 6.50
C LYS A 124 -3.87 -14.53 8.03
N ARG A 125 -2.70 -14.58 8.69
CA ARG A 125 -2.61 -14.58 10.16
C ARG A 125 -3.14 -13.27 10.75
N LEU A 126 -2.88 -12.13 10.11
CA LEU A 126 -3.35 -10.83 10.62
C LEU A 126 -4.80 -10.53 10.23
N PHE A 127 -5.10 -10.56 8.94
CA PHE A 127 -6.37 -10.07 8.39
C PHE A 127 -7.48 -11.13 8.32
N ARG A 128 -7.15 -12.41 8.61
CA ARG A 128 -8.11 -13.54 8.63
C ARG A 128 -8.89 -13.73 7.32
N ARG A 129 -8.25 -13.41 6.20
CA ARG A 129 -8.75 -13.60 4.83
C ARG A 129 -7.58 -13.82 3.86
N ASP A 130 -7.87 -14.33 2.68
CA ASP A 130 -6.89 -14.37 1.59
C ASP A 130 -6.60 -12.96 1.06
N PRO A 131 -5.35 -12.65 0.67
CA PRO A 131 -5.04 -11.42 -0.04
C PRO A 131 -5.56 -11.48 -1.47
N VAL A 132 -6.15 -10.38 -1.95
CA VAL A 132 -6.59 -10.24 -3.34
C VAL A 132 -5.47 -9.64 -4.19
N GLY A 133 -4.79 -8.62 -3.64
CA GLY A 133 -3.65 -7.98 -4.28
C GLY A 133 -2.36 -8.16 -3.49
N PHE A 134 -1.25 -7.93 -4.18
CA PHE A 134 0.08 -8.07 -3.64
C PHE A 134 0.93 -6.87 -4.07
N TRP A 135 1.53 -6.16 -3.13
CA TRP A 135 2.45 -5.06 -3.37
C TRP A 135 3.87 -5.60 -3.59
N LEU A 136 4.50 -5.17 -4.67
CA LEU A 136 5.89 -5.51 -4.99
C LEU A 136 6.81 -4.39 -4.45
N PRO A 137 7.80 -4.70 -3.61
CA PRO A 137 8.83 -3.76 -3.17
C PRO A 137 9.44 -2.97 -4.33
N GLU A 138 9.50 -1.65 -4.19
CA GLU A 138 9.93 -0.72 -5.25
C GLU A 138 9.15 -0.87 -6.56
N THR A 139 7.95 -1.44 -6.50
CA THR A 139 7.17 -1.94 -7.62
C THR A 139 7.93 -2.94 -8.53
N ALA A 140 9.09 -3.43 -8.11
CA ALA A 140 10.01 -4.17 -8.97
C ALA A 140 9.39 -5.48 -9.48
N VAL A 141 9.33 -5.62 -10.81
CA VAL A 141 8.57 -6.69 -11.46
C VAL A 141 9.31 -7.29 -12.66
N ASP A 142 9.15 -8.59 -12.85
CA ASP A 142 9.43 -9.32 -14.09
C ASP A 142 8.29 -10.31 -14.37
N ARG A 143 8.27 -10.91 -15.57
CA ARG A 143 7.22 -11.87 -15.95
C ARG A 143 7.19 -13.10 -15.03
N GLU A 144 8.35 -13.55 -14.54
CA GLU A 144 8.42 -14.69 -13.63
C GLU A 144 7.79 -14.38 -12.27
N THR A 145 8.00 -13.17 -11.75
CA THR A 145 7.40 -12.68 -10.50
C THR A 145 5.89 -12.62 -10.62
N LEU A 146 5.36 -12.06 -11.71
CA LEU A 146 3.92 -12.06 -11.98
C LEU A 146 3.35 -13.49 -12.06
N ASP A 147 4.10 -14.41 -12.67
CA ASP A 147 3.74 -15.82 -12.76
C ASP A 147 3.73 -16.52 -11.38
N VAL A 148 4.69 -16.22 -10.50
CA VAL A 148 4.66 -16.67 -9.09
C VAL A 148 3.40 -16.17 -8.40
N LEU A 149 3.11 -14.87 -8.48
CA LEU A 149 1.93 -14.28 -7.83
C LEU A 149 0.64 -14.94 -8.32
N ALA A 150 0.47 -15.11 -9.63
CA ALA A 150 -0.68 -15.78 -10.22
C ALA A 150 -0.77 -17.26 -9.81
N ALA A 151 0.37 -17.96 -9.66
CA ALA A 151 0.42 -19.34 -9.15
C ALA A 151 -0.17 -19.47 -7.74
N GLU A 152 0.11 -18.48 -6.90
CA GLU A 152 -0.28 -18.45 -5.49
C GLU A 152 -1.67 -17.79 -5.28
N GLY A 153 -2.42 -17.56 -6.36
CA GLY A 153 -3.80 -17.09 -6.31
C GLY A 153 -3.97 -15.58 -6.14
N ILE A 154 -2.90 -14.79 -6.27
CA ILE A 154 -3.00 -13.32 -6.27
C ILE A 154 -3.68 -12.86 -7.56
N GLN A 155 -4.64 -11.95 -7.42
CA GLN A 155 -5.44 -11.47 -8.53
C GLN A 155 -4.86 -10.21 -9.18
N PHE A 156 -4.17 -9.36 -8.42
CA PHE A 156 -3.55 -8.15 -8.96
C PHE A 156 -2.28 -7.69 -8.25
N THR A 157 -1.50 -6.87 -8.95
CA THR A 157 -0.45 -6.01 -8.38
C THR A 157 -0.60 -4.57 -8.87
N VAL A 158 0.15 -3.66 -8.26
CA VAL A 158 0.22 -2.25 -8.64
C VAL A 158 1.62 -1.96 -9.17
N LEU A 159 1.73 -1.22 -10.28
CA LEU A 159 2.98 -0.90 -10.97
C LEU A 159 3.15 0.62 -11.13
N ALA A 160 4.41 1.05 -11.25
CA ALA A 160 4.74 2.40 -11.63
C ALA A 160 4.62 2.60 -13.15
N PRO A 161 4.28 3.82 -13.64
CA PRO A 161 4.04 4.05 -15.06
C PRO A 161 5.25 3.82 -15.96
N HIS A 162 6.48 3.92 -15.42
CA HIS A 162 7.71 3.66 -16.17
C HIS A 162 8.00 2.17 -16.37
N GLN A 163 7.25 1.27 -15.70
CA GLN A 163 7.42 -0.18 -15.80
C GLN A 163 6.56 -0.80 -16.90
N VAL A 164 5.69 0.00 -17.52
CA VAL A 164 4.83 -0.41 -18.62
C VAL A 164 5.12 0.44 -19.85
N SER A 165 5.05 -0.16 -21.05
CA SER A 165 5.20 0.59 -22.30
C SER A 165 4.03 1.53 -22.56
N LYS A 166 2.84 1.18 -22.08
CA LYS A 166 1.63 1.97 -22.20
C LYS A 166 0.73 1.72 -20.99
N PRO A 167 0.49 2.71 -20.12
CA PRO A 167 -0.48 2.60 -19.04
C PRO A 167 -1.88 2.32 -19.58
N PRO A 168 -2.70 1.53 -18.86
CA PRO A 168 -4.10 1.33 -19.21
C PRO A 168 -4.87 2.66 -19.25
N ALA A 169 -5.88 2.73 -20.12
CA ALA A 169 -6.70 3.93 -20.23
C ALA A 169 -7.47 4.19 -18.93
N HIS A 170 -7.57 5.46 -18.54
CA HIS A 170 -8.36 5.91 -17.40
C HIS A 170 -7.98 5.28 -16.05
N GLY A 171 -6.76 4.75 -15.92
CA GLY A 171 -6.25 4.10 -14.70
C GLY A 171 -6.93 2.77 -14.36
N LEU A 172 -7.76 2.23 -15.26
CA LEU A 172 -8.45 0.96 -15.08
C LEU A 172 -7.48 -0.23 -15.13
N PRO A 173 -7.80 -1.39 -14.54
CA PRO A 173 -6.88 -2.51 -14.56
C PRO A 173 -6.73 -3.11 -15.96
N ALA A 174 -5.52 -3.54 -16.29
CA ALA A 174 -5.24 -4.34 -17.48
C ALA A 174 -4.87 -5.77 -17.11
N ARG A 175 -5.13 -6.71 -18.00
CA ARG A 175 -4.76 -8.12 -17.86
C ARG A 175 -3.40 -8.34 -18.49
N ILE A 176 -2.50 -9.00 -17.75
CA ILE A 176 -1.24 -9.52 -18.28
C ILE A 176 -1.36 -11.04 -18.43
N GLU A 177 -1.21 -11.51 -19.66
CA GLU A 177 -1.10 -12.94 -19.97
C GLU A 177 0.32 -13.45 -19.66
N LEU A 178 0.38 -14.60 -18.97
CA LEU A 178 1.59 -15.21 -18.42
C LEU A 178 1.80 -16.61 -18.99
N SER A 179 2.94 -17.19 -18.65
CA SER A 179 3.26 -18.58 -19.01
C SER A 179 2.22 -19.56 -18.47
N GLY A 180 1.92 -20.60 -19.26
CA GLY A 180 1.04 -21.68 -18.85
C GLY A 180 -0.45 -21.30 -18.77
N GLY A 181 -0.88 -20.24 -19.47
CA GLY A 181 -2.30 -19.84 -19.55
C GLY A 181 -2.84 -19.14 -18.30
N ARG A 182 -1.96 -18.73 -17.38
CA ARG A 182 -2.32 -17.88 -16.24
C ARG A 182 -2.36 -16.41 -16.67
N SER A 183 -3.08 -15.61 -15.90
CA SER A 183 -3.12 -14.16 -16.07
C SER A 183 -3.19 -13.47 -14.73
N ILE A 184 -2.71 -12.23 -14.66
CA ILE A 184 -2.84 -11.36 -13.48
C ILE A 184 -3.30 -9.96 -13.91
N ALA A 185 -4.09 -9.29 -13.07
CA ALA A 185 -4.42 -7.90 -13.30
C ALA A 185 -3.30 -6.97 -12.81
N VAL A 186 -3.10 -5.86 -13.51
CA VAL A 186 -2.18 -4.80 -13.08
C VAL A 186 -2.91 -3.47 -13.06
N PHE A 187 -2.72 -2.73 -11.97
CA PHE A 187 -3.02 -1.30 -11.92
C PHE A 187 -1.75 -0.50 -12.15
N VAL A 188 -1.87 0.67 -12.77
CA VAL A 188 -0.77 1.62 -12.93
C VAL A 188 -1.21 2.92 -12.28
N TYR A 189 -0.50 3.34 -11.23
CA TYR A 189 -0.83 4.58 -10.52
C TYR A 189 -0.34 5.82 -11.31
N ASP A 190 -0.90 6.99 -10.98
CA ASP A 190 -0.50 8.27 -11.53
C ASP A 190 0.86 8.68 -10.95
N GLY A 191 1.92 8.51 -11.75
CA GLY A 191 3.28 8.79 -11.32
C GLY A 191 3.59 10.26 -11.10
N VAL A 192 2.97 11.16 -11.87
CA VAL A 192 3.19 12.62 -11.71
C VAL A 192 2.54 13.07 -10.41
N LEU A 193 1.29 12.69 -10.19
CA LEU A 193 0.58 13.05 -8.97
C LEU A 193 1.20 12.41 -7.73
N SER A 194 1.63 11.15 -7.82
CA SER A 194 2.33 10.48 -6.71
C SER A 194 3.67 11.15 -6.38
N HIS A 195 4.42 11.58 -7.40
CA HIS A 195 5.65 12.34 -7.19
C HIS A 195 5.39 13.70 -6.53
N ASP A 196 4.38 14.44 -6.98
CA ASP A 196 4.02 15.74 -6.40
C ASP A 196 3.49 15.63 -4.96
N VAL A 197 2.94 14.48 -4.56
CA VAL A 197 2.58 14.15 -3.18
C VAL A 197 3.82 13.79 -2.35
N ALA A 198 4.71 12.94 -2.89
CA ALA A 198 5.87 12.44 -2.16
C ALA A 198 6.98 13.47 -1.97
N PHE A 199 7.22 14.32 -2.97
CA PHE A 199 8.36 15.26 -3.01
C PHE A 199 7.95 16.70 -3.34
N GLY A 200 6.70 16.92 -3.72
CA GLY A 200 6.15 18.24 -4.04
C GLY A 200 5.32 18.85 -2.90
N PRO A 201 4.64 19.97 -3.17
CA PRO A 201 3.90 20.73 -2.17
C PRO A 201 2.46 20.22 -1.95
N LEU A 202 2.01 19.15 -2.62
CA LEU A 202 0.58 18.81 -2.59
C LEU A 202 0.09 18.37 -1.21
N THR A 203 0.95 17.79 -0.38
CA THR A 203 0.58 17.41 0.99
C THR A 203 0.42 18.59 1.94
N THR A 204 0.78 19.82 1.52
CA THR A 204 0.56 21.04 2.31
C THR A 204 -0.71 21.78 1.91
N ASP A 205 -1.42 21.33 0.87
CA ASP A 205 -2.59 22.01 0.31
C ASP A 205 -3.69 20.99 -0.05
N ALA A 206 -4.64 20.84 0.88
CA ALA A 206 -5.74 19.90 0.72
C ALA A 206 -6.69 20.29 -0.44
N ASP A 207 -6.79 21.56 -0.82
CA ASP A 207 -7.65 21.99 -1.94
C ASP A 207 -7.03 21.49 -3.24
N ARG A 208 -5.75 21.80 -3.47
CA ARG A 208 -5.03 21.39 -4.68
C ARG A 208 -4.94 19.87 -4.81
N LEU A 209 -4.70 19.15 -3.73
CA LEU A 209 -4.65 17.69 -3.76
C LEU A 209 -6.04 17.08 -4.06
N THR A 210 -7.11 17.64 -3.48
CA THR A 210 -8.48 17.19 -3.78
C THR A 210 -8.81 17.42 -5.27
N GLU A 211 -8.55 18.63 -5.79
CA GLU A 211 -8.80 18.96 -7.19
C GLU A 211 -7.99 18.09 -8.16
N ALA A 212 -6.74 17.77 -7.80
CA ALA A 212 -5.90 16.89 -8.60
C ALA A 212 -6.46 15.46 -8.67
N LEU A 213 -6.90 14.92 -7.53
CA LEU A 213 -7.55 13.60 -7.48
C LEU A 213 -8.91 13.59 -8.19
N GLU A 214 -9.62 14.71 -8.20
CA GLU A 214 -10.90 14.89 -8.89
C GLU A 214 -10.84 15.11 -10.40
N ARG A 215 -9.64 15.23 -10.97
CA ARG A 215 -9.45 15.56 -12.38
C ARG A 215 -9.87 14.44 -13.34
N ALA A 216 -9.92 13.19 -12.88
CA ALA A 216 -10.24 12.05 -13.72
C ALA A 216 -11.70 12.07 -14.19
N PRO A 217 -12.00 11.69 -15.45
CA PRO A 217 -13.36 11.71 -15.98
C PRO A 217 -14.26 10.66 -15.30
N PRO A 218 -15.60 10.78 -15.40
CA PRO A 218 -16.52 9.74 -14.93
C PRO A 218 -16.17 8.35 -15.48
N GLY A 219 -16.24 7.33 -14.63
CA GLY A 219 -15.85 5.95 -14.96
C GLY A 219 -14.35 5.64 -14.89
N ALA A 220 -13.49 6.66 -14.69
CA ALA A 220 -12.06 6.45 -14.47
C ALA A 220 -11.72 6.08 -13.02
N LEU A 221 -10.51 5.55 -12.84
CA LEU A 221 -9.86 5.32 -11.56
C LEU A 221 -8.63 6.23 -11.45
N ALA A 222 -8.71 7.24 -10.60
CA ALA A 222 -7.51 7.96 -10.16
C ALA A 222 -6.84 7.16 -9.06
N SER A 223 -5.55 6.87 -9.18
CA SER A 223 -4.81 6.22 -8.10
C SER A 223 -3.43 6.83 -7.92
N ILE A 224 -3.02 6.95 -6.66
CA ILE A 224 -1.67 7.35 -6.27
C ILE A 224 -1.08 6.29 -5.35
N ALA A 225 0.23 6.12 -5.39
CA ALA A 225 0.96 5.25 -4.49
C ALA A 225 2.23 5.96 -4.00
N VAL A 226 2.38 6.06 -2.68
CA VAL A 226 3.49 6.73 -2.01
C VAL A 226 3.87 5.97 -0.75
N ASP A 227 5.08 6.21 -0.23
CA ASP A 227 5.45 5.77 1.11
C ASP A 227 4.47 6.38 2.12
N GLY A 228 3.95 5.56 3.03
CA GLY A 228 2.99 5.99 4.04
C GLY A 228 3.58 7.03 5.00
N GLU A 229 4.90 6.99 5.18
CA GLU A 229 5.73 7.94 5.92
C GLU A 229 5.68 9.36 5.34
N THR A 230 5.25 9.51 4.08
CA THR A 230 5.00 10.83 3.47
C THR A 230 3.98 11.63 4.28
N PHE A 231 2.94 10.98 4.79
CA PHE A 231 1.87 11.65 5.52
C PHE A 231 2.19 11.81 7.02
N GLY A 232 3.27 12.53 7.33
CA GLY A 232 3.61 12.94 8.69
C GLY A 232 5.12 12.92 9.00
N HIS A 233 5.81 11.82 8.68
CA HIS A 233 7.24 11.72 8.94
C HIS A 233 8.04 12.62 7.98
N HIS A 234 7.84 12.45 6.67
CA HIS A 234 8.49 13.31 5.67
C HIS A 234 7.86 14.70 5.62
N HIS A 235 6.54 14.80 5.55
CA HIS A 235 5.82 16.08 5.49
C HIS A 235 4.97 16.28 6.76
N LYS A 236 5.40 17.19 7.64
CA LYS A 236 4.72 17.45 8.91
C LYS A 236 3.30 18.00 8.70
N GLY A 237 2.32 17.43 9.40
CA GLY A 237 0.90 17.80 9.30
C GLY A 237 0.17 17.21 8.09
N ALA A 238 0.85 16.46 7.22
CA ALA A 238 0.25 15.86 6.04
C ALA A 238 -0.79 14.76 6.36
N ASP A 239 -0.76 14.19 7.57
CA ASP A 239 -1.82 13.34 8.11
C ASP A 239 -3.17 14.06 8.18
N GLN A 240 -3.16 15.33 8.63
CA GLN A 240 -4.35 16.18 8.70
C GLN A 240 -4.81 16.63 7.31
N THR A 241 -3.86 16.96 6.43
CA THR A 241 -4.16 17.23 5.01
C THR A 241 -4.85 16.04 4.38
N LEU A 242 -4.32 14.83 4.57
CA LEU A 242 -4.90 13.61 4.02
C LEU A 242 -6.31 13.35 4.56
N ALA A 243 -6.52 13.49 5.87
CA ALA A 243 -7.86 13.37 6.47
C ALA A 243 -8.85 14.38 5.87
N THR A 244 -8.41 15.62 5.65
CA THR A 244 -9.21 16.67 5.01
C THR A 244 -9.56 16.33 3.56
N VAL A 245 -8.58 15.82 2.79
CA VAL A 245 -8.79 15.37 1.40
C VAL A 245 -9.79 14.22 1.35
N ILE A 246 -9.64 13.19 2.19
CA ILE A 246 -10.58 12.06 2.27
C ILE A 246 -11.99 12.57 2.56
N HIS A 247 -12.14 13.44 3.56
CA HIS A 247 -13.43 14.02 3.91
C HIS A 247 -14.07 14.77 2.73
N ARG A 248 -13.29 15.60 2.02
CA ARG A 248 -13.78 16.36 0.87
C ARG A 248 -14.19 15.47 -0.29
N LEU A 249 -13.40 14.45 -0.61
CA LEU A 249 -13.73 13.47 -1.65
C LEU A 249 -15.04 12.74 -1.32
N GLN A 250 -15.31 12.44 -0.05
CA GLN A 250 -16.58 11.82 0.37
C GLN A 250 -17.78 12.76 0.24
N GLN A 251 -17.58 14.07 0.43
CA GLN A 251 -18.66 15.07 0.38
C GLN A 251 -18.91 15.61 -1.04
N SER A 252 -17.96 15.47 -1.97
CA SER A 252 -18.05 16.12 -3.28
C SER A 252 -19.11 15.51 -4.20
N GLY A 253 -19.47 14.24 -4.00
CA GLY A 253 -20.35 13.48 -4.88
C GLY A 253 -19.76 13.16 -6.27
N LYS A 254 -18.53 13.62 -6.57
CA LYS A 254 -17.83 13.38 -7.85
C LYS A 254 -16.96 12.13 -7.81
N ALA A 255 -16.41 11.83 -6.64
CA ALA A 255 -15.44 10.77 -6.40
C ALA A 255 -15.97 9.76 -5.38
N GLN A 256 -15.67 8.48 -5.58
CA GLN A 256 -15.80 7.47 -4.54
C GLN A 256 -14.40 7.08 -4.05
N VAL A 257 -14.12 7.34 -2.77
CA VAL A 257 -12.89 6.83 -2.13
C VAL A 257 -13.02 5.32 -1.93
N THR A 258 -12.15 4.55 -2.56
CA THR A 258 -12.20 3.09 -2.62
C THR A 258 -10.81 2.47 -2.43
N ASN A 259 -10.68 1.16 -2.64
CA ASN A 259 -9.42 0.44 -2.68
C ASN A 259 -9.28 -0.37 -3.99
N PHE A 260 -8.06 -0.84 -4.30
CA PHE A 260 -7.81 -1.55 -5.55
C PHE A 260 -8.61 -2.85 -5.70
N ALA A 261 -8.88 -3.57 -4.61
CA ALA A 261 -9.65 -4.83 -4.67
C ALA A 261 -11.12 -4.57 -5.04
N ALA A 262 -11.73 -3.54 -4.45
CA ALA A 262 -13.08 -3.10 -4.83
C ALA A 262 -13.10 -2.54 -6.27
N ALA A 263 -12.08 -1.79 -6.67
CA ALA A 263 -11.97 -1.28 -8.03
C ALA A 263 -11.85 -2.41 -9.06
N LEU A 264 -11.10 -3.47 -8.77
CA LEU A 264 -10.98 -4.66 -9.63
C LEU A 264 -12.32 -5.39 -9.77
N ALA A 265 -13.08 -5.51 -8.68
CA ALA A 265 -14.39 -6.15 -8.71
C ALA A 265 -15.41 -5.35 -9.54
N ALA A 266 -15.34 -4.02 -9.49
CA ALA A 266 -16.20 -3.13 -10.27
C ALA A 266 -15.78 -3.02 -11.75
N HIS A 267 -14.48 -3.17 -12.04
CA HIS A 267 -13.90 -3.02 -13.36
C HIS A 267 -13.02 -4.23 -13.70
N PRO A 268 -13.59 -5.30 -14.28
CA PRO A 268 -12.82 -6.45 -14.72
C PRO A 268 -11.70 -6.04 -15.69
N PRO A 269 -10.51 -6.65 -15.59
CA PRO A 269 -9.35 -6.23 -16.37
C PRO A 269 -9.55 -6.51 -17.85
N ALA A 270 -9.30 -5.50 -18.68
CA ALA A 270 -9.27 -5.65 -20.14
C ALA A 270 -7.90 -6.17 -20.59
N THR A 271 -7.86 -6.96 -21.66
CA THR A 271 -6.62 -7.39 -22.35
C THR A 271 -5.94 -6.23 -23.07
#